data_AF-A0A7T1F8X5-F1
#
_entry.id   AF-A0A7T1F8X5-F1
#
_cell.length_a   1.000
_cell.length_b   1.000
_cell.length_c   1.000
_cell.angle_alpha   90.00
_cell.angle_beta   90.00
_cell.angle_gamma   90.00
#
_symmetry.space_group_name_H-M   'P 1'
#
loop_
_entity.id
_entity.type
_entity.pdbx_description
1 polymer ?
#
loop_
_entity_poly.entity_id
_entity_poly.type
_entity_poly.pdbx_seq_one_letter_code
_entity_poly.pdbx_strand_id
1 'polypeptide(L)'
;MKLKHGIGVALASTILLAGCTTDKGEMKAYNNQIQKAFDDEKSINTSSKKLNDLEQKKNKLVQSLKGKDEDKEKEIAKKVIDNTKERQQTFKDEENAMDKSHQDYKKASKHIDKIGNSKKQREVKQLDDALKEKYKAHEKYADAYKNVMNKEKDMFEYASKGQPSQSKIDKKSEAISGAYKDMNKQFKKYSSAMKKVKEEKQDVDNLM
;
A
#
# COMPACT_ATOMS: atom_id res chain seq x y z
N MET A 1 19.69 -72.64 -36.60
CA MET A 1 20.19 -71.66 -35.60
C MET A 1 19.40 -70.36 -35.73
N LYS A 2 18.68 -70.00 -34.66
CA LYS A 2 18.30 -68.66 -34.18
C LYS A 2 17.90 -67.57 -35.20
N LEU A 3 16.60 -67.43 -35.43
CA LEU A 3 15.95 -66.14 -35.69
C LEU A 3 15.21 -65.74 -34.41
N LYS A 4 15.70 -64.72 -33.70
CA LYS A 4 14.94 -64.03 -32.65
C LYS A 4 15.08 -62.53 -32.86
N HIS A 5 14.12 -61.97 -33.59
CA HIS A 5 13.91 -60.52 -33.66
C HIS A 5 13.09 -60.13 -32.43
N GLY A 6 13.72 -59.43 -31.49
CA GLY A 6 13.03 -58.79 -30.38
C GLY A 6 13.44 -57.32 -30.36
N ILE A 7 12.83 -56.50 -31.22
CA ILE A 7 12.93 -55.04 -31.12
C ILE A 7 11.86 -54.62 -30.11
N GLY A 8 12.27 -54.50 -28.84
CA GLY A 8 11.46 -53.86 -27.82
C GLY A 8 11.40 -52.35 -28.10
N VAL A 9 10.24 -51.83 -28.46
CA VAL A 9 10.01 -50.39 -28.56
C VAL A 9 9.93 -49.83 -27.15
N ALA A 10 11.03 -49.24 -26.68
CA ALA A 10 11.01 -48.38 -25.50
C ALA A 10 10.37 -47.03 -25.90
N LEU A 11 9.06 -46.88 -25.65
CA LEU A 11 8.39 -45.59 -25.72
C LEU A 11 8.96 -44.70 -24.62
N ALA A 12 9.95 -43.88 -24.97
CA ALA A 12 10.50 -42.86 -24.09
C ALA A 12 9.44 -41.76 -23.90
N SER A 13 8.79 -41.75 -22.73
CA SER A 13 7.85 -40.71 -22.29
C SER A 13 8.56 -39.38 -22.01
N THR A 14 9.13 -38.73 -23.02
CA THR A 14 9.91 -37.48 -22.89
C THR A 14 9.06 -36.20 -22.95
N ILE A 15 7.74 -36.30 -23.08
CA ILE A 15 6.89 -35.12 -23.36
C ILE A 15 6.37 -34.40 -22.10
N LEU A 16 6.48 -34.99 -20.91
CA LEU A 16 5.92 -34.40 -19.67
C LEU A 16 6.83 -33.40 -18.94
N LEU A 17 8.10 -33.27 -19.31
CA LEU A 17 9.05 -32.38 -18.61
C LEU A 17 9.01 -30.92 -19.10
N ALA A 18 8.56 -30.66 -20.33
CA ALA A 18 8.52 -29.33 -20.91
C ALA A 18 7.49 -28.40 -20.24
N GLY A 19 6.36 -28.94 -19.76
CA GLY A 19 5.36 -28.16 -19.03
C GLY A 19 5.86 -27.73 -17.64
N CYS A 20 6.57 -28.62 -16.94
CA CYS A 20 7.14 -28.30 -15.62
C CYS A 20 8.22 -27.22 -15.67
N THR A 21 9.04 -27.18 -16.73
CA THR A 21 10.07 -26.15 -16.91
C THR A 21 9.49 -24.81 -17.31
N THR A 22 8.48 -24.79 -18.20
CA THR A 22 7.75 -23.57 -18.57
C THR A 22 7.02 -22.95 -17.38
N ASP A 23 6.26 -23.75 -16.62
CA ASP A 23 5.54 -23.26 -15.42
C ASP A 23 6.48 -22.61 -14.41
N LYS A 24 7.63 -23.26 -14.15
CA LYS A 24 8.64 -22.72 -13.23
C LYS A 24 9.23 -21.41 -13.74
N GLY A 25 9.44 -21.28 -15.04
CA GLY A 25 9.90 -20.05 -15.68
C GLY A 25 8.91 -18.90 -15.54
N GLU A 26 7.64 -19.16 -15.86
CA GLU A 26 6.56 -18.16 -15.80
C GLU A 26 6.26 -17.72 -14.35
N MET A 27 6.22 -18.65 -13.40
CA MET A 27 6.08 -18.33 -11.97
C MET A 27 7.25 -17.49 -11.45
N LYS A 28 8.49 -17.82 -11.83
CA LYS A 28 9.67 -17.03 -11.46
C LYS A 28 9.60 -15.62 -12.05
N ALA A 29 9.17 -15.50 -13.31
CA ALA A 29 9.02 -14.20 -13.96
C ALA A 29 7.93 -13.35 -13.28
N TYR A 30 6.78 -13.95 -12.97
CA TYR A 30 5.72 -13.32 -12.16
C TYR A 30 6.29 -12.82 -10.83
N ASN A 31 6.92 -13.71 -10.06
CA ASN A 31 7.37 -13.38 -8.70
C ASN A 31 8.51 -12.36 -8.69
N ASN A 32 9.40 -12.36 -9.68
CA ASN A 32 10.42 -11.32 -9.85
C ASN A 32 9.77 -9.94 -10.08
N GLN A 33 8.69 -9.89 -10.86
CA GLN A 33 7.98 -8.64 -11.12
C GLN A 33 7.25 -8.14 -9.85
N ILE A 34 6.67 -9.05 -9.06
CA ILE A 34 6.08 -8.71 -7.75
C ILE A 34 7.15 -8.25 -6.76
N GLN A 35 8.30 -8.92 -6.71
CA GLN A 35 9.40 -8.51 -5.83
C GLN A 35 9.91 -7.12 -6.21
N LYS A 36 10.02 -6.82 -7.50
CA LYS A 36 10.36 -5.47 -7.96
C LYS A 36 9.34 -4.43 -7.48
N ALA A 37 8.05 -4.73 -7.60
CA ALA A 37 6.99 -3.84 -7.11
C ALA A 37 7.14 -3.57 -5.60
N PHE A 38 7.44 -4.59 -4.80
CA PHE A 38 7.71 -4.42 -3.37
C PHE A 38 9.02 -3.68 -3.07
N ASP A 39 10.04 -3.83 -3.91
CA ASP A 39 11.28 -3.07 -3.78
C ASP A 39 11.04 -1.56 -3.99
N ASP A 40 10.15 -1.21 -4.93
CA ASP A 40 9.74 0.17 -5.17
C ASP A 40 8.95 0.78 -3.98
N GLU A 41 8.36 -0.05 -3.13
CA GLU A 41 7.66 0.36 -1.90
C GLU A 41 8.57 0.52 -0.67
N LYS A 42 9.85 0.10 -0.73
CA LYS A 42 10.74 0.12 0.45
C LYS A 42 10.89 1.52 1.08
N SER A 43 10.82 2.57 0.25
CA SER A 43 10.89 3.97 0.70
C SER A 43 9.72 4.38 1.61
N ILE A 44 8.58 3.69 1.52
CA ILE A 44 7.38 3.96 2.33
C ILE A 44 7.68 3.81 3.82
N ASN A 45 8.57 2.89 4.21
CA ASN A 45 8.99 2.75 5.62
C ASN A 45 9.63 4.03 6.17
N THR A 46 10.42 4.72 5.35
CA THR A 46 11.06 5.99 5.72
C THR A 46 10.02 7.11 5.79
N SER A 47 9.15 7.21 4.78
CA SER A 47 8.05 8.19 4.77
C SER A 47 7.11 7.99 5.96
N SER A 48 6.75 6.75 6.29
CA SER A 48 5.90 6.40 7.44
C SER A 48 6.52 6.83 8.78
N LYS A 49 7.82 6.59 8.99
CA LYS A 49 8.52 7.07 10.20
C LYS A 49 8.47 8.59 10.30
N LYS A 50 8.79 9.28 9.21
CA LYS A 50 8.76 10.75 9.16
C LYS A 50 7.34 11.30 9.41
N LEU A 51 6.31 10.67 8.84
CA LEU A 51 4.90 11.06 9.08
C LEU A 51 4.52 10.90 10.54
N ASN A 52 4.91 9.81 11.19
CA ASN A 52 4.68 9.61 12.62
C ASN A 52 5.36 10.68 13.48
N ASP A 53 6.61 11.03 13.18
CA ASP A 53 7.31 12.10 13.88
C ASP A 53 6.62 13.45 13.70
N LEU A 54 6.13 13.74 12.48
CA LEU A 54 5.39 14.96 12.18
C LEU A 54 4.04 15.00 12.90
N GLU A 55 3.32 13.89 13.01
CA GLU A 55 2.08 13.78 13.78
C GLU A 55 2.33 14.01 15.28
N GLN A 56 3.41 13.44 15.83
CA GLN A 56 3.79 13.70 17.21
C GLN A 56 4.15 15.18 17.46
N LYS A 57 4.90 15.80 16.54
CA LYS A 57 5.20 17.24 16.60
C LYS A 57 3.93 18.08 16.56
N LYS A 58 3.00 17.76 15.66
CA LYS A 58 1.69 18.41 15.58
C LYS A 58 0.92 18.30 16.90
N ASN A 59 0.82 17.11 17.47
CA ASN A 59 0.12 16.90 18.74
C ASN A 59 0.73 17.73 19.88
N LYS A 60 2.06 17.83 19.96
CA LYS A 60 2.74 18.70 20.93
C LYS A 60 2.43 20.18 20.72
N LEU A 61 2.41 20.65 19.46
CA LEU A 61 2.02 22.02 19.14
C LEU A 61 0.60 22.31 19.59
N VAL A 62 -0.35 21.44 19.28
CA VAL A 62 -1.77 21.62 19.66
C VAL A 62 -1.95 21.59 21.18
N GLN A 63 -1.28 20.69 21.90
CA GLN A 63 -1.30 20.66 23.37
C GLN A 63 -0.73 21.94 24.00
N SER A 64 0.20 22.60 23.32
CA SER A 64 0.84 23.84 23.80
C SER A 64 -0.04 25.09 23.69
N LEU A 65 -1.21 25.01 23.02
CA LEU A 65 -2.18 26.11 22.91
C LEU A 65 -2.84 26.49 24.24
N LYS A 66 -2.93 25.55 25.18
CA LYS A 66 -3.68 25.79 26.43
C LYS A 66 -3.09 26.97 27.21
N GLY A 67 -3.92 27.99 27.47
CA GLY A 67 -3.56 29.15 28.28
C GLY A 67 -2.57 30.11 27.60
N LYS A 68 -2.50 30.10 26.27
CA LYS A 68 -1.71 31.06 25.48
C LYS A 68 -2.52 32.30 25.15
N ASP A 69 -1.81 33.41 24.95
CA ASP A 69 -2.40 34.63 24.39
C ASP A 69 -2.67 34.48 22.88
N GLU A 70 -3.47 35.39 22.34
CA GLU A 70 -3.93 35.35 20.94
C GLU A 70 -2.77 35.36 19.93
N ASP A 71 -1.69 36.09 20.20
CA ASP A 71 -0.53 36.16 19.31
C ASP A 71 0.22 34.82 19.27
N LYS A 72 0.39 34.18 20.43
CA LYS A 72 0.98 32.85 20.54
C LYS A 72 0.10 31.77 19.92
N GLU A 73 -1.22 31.87 20.05
CA GLU A 73 -2.16 30.97 19.39
C GLU A 73 -2.04 31.07 17.85
N LYS A 74 -1.97 32.28 17.30
CA LYS A 74 -1.74 32.51 15.86
C LYS A 74 -0.39 31.96 15.40
N GLU A 75 0.67 32.13 16.18
CA GLU A 75 2.00 31.58 15.89
C GLU A 75 1.97 30.04 15.84
N ILE A 76 1.33 29.40 16.82
CA ILE A 76 1.19 27.95 16.87
C ILE A 76 0.33 27.45 15.70
N ALA A 77 -0.78 28.13 15.38
CA ALA A 77 -1.63 27.78 14.24
C ALA A 77 -0.82 27.76 12.92
N LYS A 78 0.04 28.77 12.69
CA LYS A 78 0.96 28.79 11.54
C LYS A 78 1.91 27.60 11.53
N LYS A 79 2.52 27.25 12.67
CA LYS A 79 3.40 26.08 12.79
C LYS A 79 2.66 24.77 12.47
N VAL A 80 1.40 24.64 12.88
CA VAL A 80 0.59 23.46 12.56
C VAL A 80 0.24 23.41 11.07
N ILE A 81 -0.06 24.55 10.44
CA ILE A 81 -0.28 24.64 8.99
C ILE A 81 0.98 24.18 8.23
N ASP A 82 2.16 24.65 8.63
CA ASP A 82 3.41 24.28 7.96
C ASP A 82 3.77 22.81 8.19
N ASN A 83 3.57 22.29 9.41
CA ASN A 83 3.67 20.85 9.67
C ASN A 83 2.72 20.03 8.78
N THR A 84 1.50 20.51 8.55
CA THR A 84 0.53 19.85 7.68
C THR A 84 0.98 19.83 6.23
N LYS A 85 1.58 20.91 5.72
CA LYS A 85 2.19 20.93 4.38
C LYS A 85 3.34 19.93 4.28
N GLU A 86 4.18 19.83 5.32
CA GLU A 86 5.29 18.87 5.35
C GLU A 86 4.78 17.41 5.36
N ARG A 87 3.70 17.12 6.10
CA ARG A 87 3.03 15.81 6.07
C ARG A 87 2.47 15.51 4.68
N GLN A 88 1.80 16.47 4.04
CA GLN A 88 1.28 16.31 2.68
C GLN A 88 2.40 16.00 1.67
N GLN A 89 3.51 16.73 1.73
CA GLN A 89 4.65 16.49 0.85
C GLN A 89 5.30 15.13 1.11
N THR A 90 5.47 14.74 2.38
CA THR A 90 6.03 13.42 2.74
C THR A 90 5.11 12.28 2.32
N PHE A 91 3.79 12.46 2.42
CA PHE A 91 2.82 11.45 2.01
C PHE A 91 2.74 11.31 0.48
N LYS A 92 2.98 12.39 -0.27
CA LYS A 92 3.11 12.33 -1.74
C LYS A 92 4.24 11.39 -2.18
N ASP A 93 5.32 11.28 -1.41
CA ASP A 93 6.39 10.33 -1.71
C ASP A 93 5.92 8.87 -1.56
N GLU A 94 5.03 8.60 -0.60
CA GLU A 94 4.38 7.28 -0.46
C GLU A 94 3.41 7.01 -1.62
N GLU A 95 2.57 7.98 -2.01
CA GLU A 95 1.68 7.85 -3.17
C GLU A 95 2.48 7.54 -4.45
N ASN A 96 3.58 8.27 -4.70
CA ASN A 96 4.45 8.03 -5.86
C ASN A 96 5.09 6.62 -5.84
N ALA A 97 5.51 6.14 -4.66
CA ALA A 97 6.07 4.80 -4.52
C ALA A 97 5.02 3.72 -4.79
N MET A 98 3.80 3.92 -4.29
CA MET A 98 2.67 3.02 -4.53
C MET A 98 2.23 3.01 -6.00
N ASP A 99 2.20 4.16 -6.66
CA ASP A 99 1.89 4.25 -8.08
C ASP A 99 2.92 3.51 -8.94
N LYS A 100 4.21 3.71 -8.66
CA LYS A 100 5.30 2.99 -9.34
C LYS A 100 5.18 1.48 -9.13
N SER A 101 4.98 1.07 -7.89
CA SER A 101 4.73 -0.34 -7.54
C SER A 101 3.53 -0.92 -8.30
N HIS A 102 2.41 -0.20 -8.34
CA HIS A 102 1.20 -0.61 -9.05
C HIS A 102 1.44 -0.77 -10.56
N GLN A 103 2.21 0.14 -11.17
CA GLN A 103 2.61 0.04 -12.58
C GLN A 103 3.48 -1.19 -12.85
N ASP A 104 4.41 -1.50 -11.95
CA ASP A 104 5.26 -2.68 -12.08
C ASP A 104 4.48 -3.98 -11.84
N TYR A 105 3.59 -4.03 -10.84
CA TYR A 105 2.70 -5.16 -10.62
C TYR A 105 1.86 -5.49 -11.86
N LYS A 106 1.29 -4.49 -12.54
CA LYS A 106 0.45 -4.72 -13.73
C LYS A 106 1.16 -5.52 -14.83
N LYS A 107 2.49 -5.42 -14.92
CA LYS A 107 3.31 -6.17 -15.89
C LYS A 107 3.40 -7.67 -15.57
N ALA A 108 3.08 -8.10 -14.35
CA ALA A 108 3.18 -9.48 -13.90
C ALA A 108 2.05 -10.36 -14.46
N SER A 109 0.84 -9.80 -14.62
CA SER A 109 -0.37 -10.50 -15.06
C SER A 109 -0.21 -11.36 -16.33
N LYS A 110 0.64 -10.91 -17.27
CA LYS A 110 0.93 -11.63 -18.54
C LYS A 110 1.54 -13.03 -18.37
N HIS A 111 2.04 -13.35 -17.19
CA HIS A 111 2.66 -14.64 -16.86
C HIS A 111 1.64 -15.66 -16.32
N ILE A 112 0.49 -15.20 -15.80
CA ILE A 112 -0.48 -16.07 -15.13
C ILE A 112 -1.11 -17.07 -16.10
N ASP A 113 -1.57 -16.60 -17.26
CA ASP A 113 -2.26 -17.44 -18.25
C ASP A 113 -1.33 -18.45 -18.94
N LYS A 114 -0.01 -18.30 -18.76
CA LYS A 114 1.02 -19.18 -19.33
C LYS A 114 1.40 -20.33 -18.40
N ILE A 115 0.90 -20.35 -17.18
CA ILE A 115 1.09 -21.45 -16.22
C ILE A 115 0.10 -22.56 -16.58
N GLY A 116 0.61 -23.69 -17.07
CA GLY A 116 -0.18 -24.84 -17.49
C GLY A 116 -0.75 -25.66 -16.33
N ASN A 117 -0.06 -25.71 -15.18
CA ASN A 117 -0.59 -26.37 -14.00
C ASN A 117 -1.71 -25.54 -13.34
N SER A 118 -2.94 -26.05 -13.42
CA SER A 118 -4.15 -25.38 -12.93
C SER A 118 -4.12 -25.04 -11.44
N LYS A 119 -3.50 -25.88 -10.60
CA LYS A 119 -3.34 -25.59 -9.17
C LYS A 119 -2.41 -24.38 -8.98
N LYS A 120 -1.21 -24.41 -9.58
CA LYS A 120 -0.24 -23.31 -9.49
C LYS A 120 -0.80 -22.00 -10.04
N GLN A 121 -1.47 -22.07 -11.20
CA GLN A 121 -2.11 -20.91 -11.81
C GLN A 121 -3.16 -20.28 -10.88
N ARG A 122 -3.98 -21.09 -10.21
CA ARG A 122 -4.99 -20.61 -9.26
C ARG A 122 -4.36 -19.86 -8.08
N GLU A 123 -3.30 -20.41 -7.49
CA GLU A 123 -2.61 -19.79 -6.34
C GLU A 123 -1.96 -18.46 -6.74
N VAL A 124 -1.33 -18.40 -7.93
CA VAL A 124 -0.79 -17.15 -8.49
C VAL A 124 -1.91 -16.12 -8.74
N LYS A 125 -3.08 -16.55 -9.21
CA LYS A 125 -4.24 -15.67 -9.40
C LYS A 125 -4.80 -15.14 -8.08
N GLN A 126 -4.81 -15.95 -7.01
CA GLN A 126 -5.24 -15.49 -5.69
C GLN A 126 -4.31 -14.40 -5.14
N LEU A 127 -3.00 -14.55 -5.34
CA LEU A 127 -2.03 -13.50 -5.03
C LEU A 127 -2.26 -12.24 -5.88
N ASP A 128 -2.51 -12.39 -7.18
CA ASP A 128 -2.80 -11.26 -8.08
C ASP A 128 -4.06 -10.48 -7.64
N ASP A 129 -5.14 -11.20 -7.30
CA ASP A 129 -6.37 -10.61 -6.77
C ASP A 129 -6.12 -9.91 -5.42
N ALA A 130 -5.31 -10.49 -4.53
CA ALA A 130 -4.96 -9.87 -3.25
C ALA A 130 -4.14 -8.57 -3.46
N LEU A 131 -3.21 -8.55 -4.41
CA LEU A 131 -2.43 -7.36 -4.77
C LEU A 131 -3.32 -6.26 -5.35
N LYS A 132 -4.27 -6.62 -6.23
CA LYS A 132 -5.26 -5.68 -6.75
C LYS A 132 -6.09 -5.03 -5.65
N GLU A 133 -6.54 -5.82 -4.67
CA GLU A 133 -7.28 -5.29 -3.52
C GLU A 133 -6.40 -4.45 -2.58
N LYS A 134 -5.12 -4.80 -2.42
CA LYS A 134 -4.14 -3.97 -1.70
C LYS A 134 -4.06 -2.56 -2.30
N TYR A 135 -3.84 -2.42 -3.61
CA TYR A 135 -3.69 -1.09 -4.23
C TYR A 135 -4.98 -0.26 -4.10
N LYS A 136 -6.16 -0.85 -4.36
CA LYS A 136 -7.45 -0.19 -4.16
C LYS A 136 -7.68 0.24 -2.70
N ALA A 137 -7.25 -0.58 -1.75
CA ALA A 137 -7.39 -0.27 -0.33
C ALA A 137 -6.43 0.85 0.09
N HIS A 138 -5.23 0.91 -0.49
CA HIS A 138 -4.29 2.00 -0.28
C HIS A 138 -4.83 3.32 -0.84
N GLU A 139 -5.38 3.35 -2.06
CA GLU A 139 -5.99 4.56 -2.65
C GLU A 139 -7.06 5.16 -1.70
N LYS A 140 -7.95 4.31 -1.17
CA LYS A 140 -8.98 4.74 -0.20
C LYS A 140 -8.39 5.26 1.11
N TYR A 141 -7.31 4.64 1.59
CA TYR A 141 -6.59 5.12 2.76
C TYR A 141 -5.92 6.47 2.50
N ALA A 142 -5.27 6.63 1.34
CA ALA A 142 -4.60 7.84 0.92
C ALA A 142 -5.58 9.02 0.84
N ASP A 143 -6.74 8.81 0.22
CA ASP A 143 -7.79 9.82 0.16
C ASP A 143 -8.33 10.21 1.55
N ALA A 144 -8.54 9.23 2.42
CA ALA A 144 -8.99 9.50 3.78
C ALA A 144 -7.94 10.27 4.60
N TYR A 145 -6.65 9.96 4.44
CA TYR A 145 -5.57 10.68 5.13
C TYR A 145 -5.37 12.10 4.59
N LYS A 146 -5.44 12.31 3.27
CA LYS A 146 -5.46 13.64 2.67
C LYS A 146 -6.63 14.48 3.18
N ASN A 147 -7.81 13.87 3.33
CA ASN A 147 -8.97 14.55 3.90
C ASN A 147 -8.74 14.99 5.36
N VAL A 148 -8.08 14.17 6.20
CA VAL A 148 -7.66 14.59 7.55
C VAL A 148 -6.78 15.83 7.48
N MET A 149 -5.68 15.77 6.71
CA MET A 149 -4.73 16.89 6.60
C MET A 149 -5.40 18.17 6.08
N ASN A 150 -6.31 18.05 5.10
CA ASN A 150 -7.04 19.19 4.57
C ASN A 150 -7.96 19.83 5.62
N LYS A 151 -8.66 19.04 6.43
CA LYS A 151 -9.52 19.56 7.50
C LYS A 151 -8.73 20.20 8.63
N GLU A 152 -7.58 19.62 8.99
CA GLU A 152 -6.68 20.22 9.97
C GLU A 152 -6.18 21.58 9.47
N LYS A 153 -5.68 21.63 8.23
CA LYS A 153 -5.24 22.88 7.61
C LYS A 153 -6.34 23.94 7.61
N ASP A 154 -7.55 23.60 7.18
CA ASP A 154 -8.71 24.49 7.17
C ASP A 154 -9.07 25.00 8.58
N MET A 155 -8.99 24.15 9.62
CA MET A 155 -9.22 24.56 11.00
C MET A 155 -8.15 25.55 11.49
N PHE A 156 -6.87 25.26 11.29
CA PHE A 156 -5.81 26.14 11.77
C PHE A 156 -5.69 27.42 10.94
N GLU A 157 -5.99 27.39 9.65
CA GLU A 157 -6.14 28.60 8.83
C GLU A 157 -7.27 29.49 9.35
N TYR A 158 -8.41 28.89 9.71
CA TYR A 158 -9.51 29.62 10.34
C TYR A 158 -9.13 30.17 11.71
N ALA A 159 -8.47 29.36 12.56
CA ALA A 159 -8.03 29.76 13.89
C ALA A 159 -6.99 30.90 13.87
N SER A 160 -6.17 30.98 12.80
CA SER A 160 -5.18 32.03 12.64
C SER A 160 -5.75 33.41 12.26
N LYS A 161 -7.06 33.50 11.97
CA LYS A 161 -7.71 34.74 11.50
C LYS A 161 -8.45 35.45 12.63
N GLY A 162 -7.96 36.65 12.99
CA GLY A 162 -8.64 37.57 13.90
C GLY A 162 -9.14 36.88 15.18
N GLN A 163 -10.41 37.11 15.51
CA GLN A 163 -11.11 36.44 16.63
C GLN A 163 -12.04 35.33 16.09
N PRO A 164 -11.57 34.07 15.99
CA PRO A 164 -12.39 32.97 15.50
C PRO A 164 -13.51 32.64 16.49
N SER A 165 -14.74 32.44 16.00
CA SER A 165 -15.84 32.00 16.87
C SER A 165 -15.63 30.56 17.36
N GLN A 166 -15.75 30.33 18.67
CA GLN A 166 -15.59 29.00 19.29
C GLN A 166 -16.52 27.94 18.66
N SER A 167 -17.80 28.25 18.42
CA SER A 167 -18.74 27.30 17.80
C SER A 167 -18.27 26.78 16.43
N LYS A 168 -17.58 27.60 15.63
CA LYS A 168 -17.00 27.15 14.35
C LYS A 168 -15.74 26.30 14.55
N ILE A 169 -14.93 26.60 15.57
CA ILE A 169 -13.78 25.76 15.96
C ILE A 169 -14.27 24.37 16.39
N ASP A 170 -15.32 24.30 17.19
CA ASP A 170 -15.90 23.04 17.67
C ASP A 170 -16.40 22.19 16.49
N LYS A 171 -17.17 22.78 15.57
CA LYS A 171 -17.65 22.09 14.35
C LYS A 171 -16.50 21.56 13.47
N LYS A 172 -15.42 22.34 13.30
CA LYS A 172 -14.25 21.89 12.54
C LYS A 172 -13.51 20.77 13.27
N SER A 173 -13.41 20.85 14.60
CA SER A 173 -12.81 19.81 15.44
C SER A 173 -13.59 18.48 15.35
N GLU A 174 -14.92 18.53 15.36
CA GLU A 174 -15.78 17.37 15.14
C GLU A 174 -15.56 16.77 13.75
N ALA A 175 -15.48 17.61 12.71
CA ALA A 175 -15.21 17.17 11.35
C ALA A 175 -13.84 16.50 11.20
N ILE A 176 -12.82 17.00 11.89
CA ILE A 176 -11.48 16.38 11.97
C ILE A 176 -11.56 15.02 12.66
N SER A 177 -12.26 14.94 13.80
CA SER A 177 -12.46 13.67 14.52
C SER A 177 -13.17 12.62 13.65
N GLY A 178 -14.20 13.04 12.90
CA GLY A 178 -14.86 12.20 11.91
C GLY A 178 -13.93 11.71 10.80
N ALA A 179 -13.08 12.59 10.26
CA ALA A 179 -12.11 12.22 9.23
C ALA A 179 -11.06 11.22 9.77
N TYR A 180 -10.59 11.40 11.01
CA TYR A 180 -9.68 10.43 11.65
C TYR A 180 -10.33 9.05 11.85
N LYS A 181 -11.61 8.99 12.22
CA LYS A 181 -12.34 7.73 12.32
C LYS A 181 -12.41 7.01 10.98
N ASP A 182 -12.69 7.73 9.89
CA ASP A 182 -12.71 7.15 8.55
C ASP A 182 -11.31 6.71 8.08
N MET A 183 -10.29 7.57 8.25
CA MET A 183 -8.89 7.22 7.96
C MET A 183 -8.47 5.93 8.65
N ASN A 184 -8.75 5.80 9.96
CA ASN A 184 -8.46 4.58 10.72
C ASN A 184 -9.22 3.36 10.20
N LYS A 185 -10.47 3.53 9.76
CA LYS A 185 -11.26 2.47 9.13
C LYS A 185 -10.65 2.03 7.81
N GLN A 186 -10.25 2.95 6.94
CA GLN A 186 -9.62 2.60 5.65
C GLN A 186 -8.23 2.00 5.85
N PHE A 187 -7.44 2.53 6.80
CA PHE A 187 -6.14 1.96 7.16
C PHE A 187 -6.26 0.51 7.63
N LYS A 188 -7.26 0.18 8.45
CA LYS A 188 -7.52 -1.22 8.86
C LYS A 188 -7.78 -2.13 7.66
N LYS A 189 -8.58 -1.68 6.68
CA LYS A 189 -8.82 -2.45 5.46
C LYS A 189 -7.55 -2.64 4.64
N TYR A 190 -6.75 -1.60 4.49
CA TYR A 190 -5.45 -1.68 3.82
C TYR A 190 -4.51 -2.67 4.52
N SER A 191 -4.42 -2.60 5.85
CA SER A 191 -3.64 -3.54 6.66
C SER A 191 -4.13 -4.99 6.50
N SER A 192 -5.44 -5.23 6.48
CA SER A 192 -5.99 -6.57 6.20
C SER A 192 -5.66 -7.06 4.79
N ALA A 193 -5.73 -6.19 3.77
CA ALA A 193 -5.35 -6.53 2.40
C ALA A 193 -3.85 -6.87 2.30
N MET A 194 -2.98 -6.11 2.98
CA MET A 194 -1.55 -6.40 3.09
C MET A 194 -1.28 -7.76 3.76
N LYS A 195 -2.03 -8.11 4.81
CA LYS A 195 -1.92 -9.43 5.44
C LYS A 195 -2.27 -10.54 4.47
N LYS A 196 -3.37 -10.38 3.71
CA LYS A 196 -3.77 -11.35 2.68
C LYS A 196 -2.68 -11.49 1.62
N VAL A 197 -2.12 -10.39 1.11
CA VAL A 197 -0.99 -10.44 0.16
C VAL A 197 0.19 -11.25 0.71
N LYS A 198 0.51 -11.09 2.00
CA LYS A 198 1.60 -11.86 2.63
C LYS A 198 1.28 -13.36 2.67
N GLU A 199 0.05 -13.72 3.03
CA GLU A 199 -0.43 -15.11 3.07
C GLU A 199 -0.36 -15.76 1.68
N GLU A 200 -1.01 -15.15 0.67
CA GLU A 200 -1.04 -15.68 -0.70
C GLU A 200 0.36 -15.71 -1.33
N LYS A 201 1.23 -14.75 -0.99
CA LYS A 201 2.62 -14.77 -1.45
C LYS A 201 3.39 -15.95 -0.89
N GLN A 202 3.21 -16.26 0.39
CA GLN A 202 3.84 -17.41 1.00
C GLN A 202 3.39 -18.71 0.32
N ASP A 203 2.10 -18.83 -0.03
CA ASP A 203 1.58 -20.00 -0.74
C ASP A 203 2.19 -20.14 -2.14
N VAL A 204 2.29 -19.04 -2.90
CA VAL A 204 2.99 -19.03 -4.19
C VAL A 204 4.48 -19.39 -4.04
N ASP A 205 5.15 -18.86 -3.01
CA ASP A 205 6.56 -19.14 -2.75
C ASP A 205 6.82 -20.61 -2.41
N ASN A 206 5.88 -21.29 -1.75
CA ASN A 206 5.95 -22.73 -1.44
C ASN A 206 5.75 -23.65 -2.67
N LEU A 207 5.31 -23.11 -3.80
CA LEU A 207 5.01 -23.88 -5.02
C LEU A 207 6.13 -23.81 -6.08
N MET A 208 7.15 -22.99 -5.84
CA MET A 208 8.33 -22.80 -6.71
C MET A 208 9.43 -23.84 -6.48
#